data_AF-A0A936MRB0-F1
#
_entry.id   AF-A0A936MRB0-F1
#
_cell.length_a   1.000
_cell.length_b   1.000
_cell.length_c   1.000
_cell.angle_alpha   90.00
_cell.angle_beta   90.00
_cell.angle_gamma   90.00
#
_symmetry.space_group_name_H-M   'P 1'
#
loop_
_entity.id
_entity.type
_entity.pdbx_description
1 polymer ?
#
loop_
_entity_poly.entity_id
_entity_poly.type
_entity_poly.pdbx_seq_one_letter_code
_entity_poly.pdbx_strand_id
1 'polypeptide(L)'
;MADDAEGLAKQLDALQAMLKEPAIADAAKDRGGPKVVTDLAAYAQALRDAAKAKAEPRGTPVETETLDLIDGIIVSLVRMAREAAEAAARESSEPAMATAFELSALYKRRPKKGEALAGGGGTGG
;
A
#
# COMPACT_ATOMS: atom_id res chain seq x y z
N MET A 1 -10.45 7.90 -10.70
CA MET A 1 -11.51 7.23 -9.89
C MET A 1 -11.96 5.85 -10.37
N ALA A 2 -11.93 5.49 -11.65
CA ALA A 2 -11.81 4.05 -12.01
C ALA A 2 -10.34 3.61 -11.92
N ASP A 3 -9.44 4.51 -12.35
CA ASP A 3 -7.99 4.38 -12.17
C ASP A 3 -7.54 4.19 -10.71
N ASP A 4 -8.25 4.76 -9.73
CA ASP A 4 -7.86 4.66 -8.32
C ASP A 4 -8.21 3.28 -7.74
N ALA A 5 -9.37 2.70 -8.12
CA ALA A 5 -9.77 1.35 -7.73
C ALA A 5 -8.88 0.29 -8.39
N GLU A 6 -8.53 0.48 -9.67
CA GLU A 6 -7.56 -0.36 -10.37
C GLU A 6 -6.15 -0.22 -9.80
N GLY A 7 -5.74 1.01 -9.45
CA GLY A 7 -4.47 1.27 -8.77
C GLY A 7 -4.38 0.59 -7.40
N LEU A 8 -5.46 0.60 -6.64
CA LEU A 8 -5.55 -0.08 -5.35
C LEU A 8 -5.58 -1.60 -5.49
N ALA A 9 -6.34 -2.14 -6.45
CA ALA A 9 -6.33 -3.56 -6.74
C ALA A 9 -4.91 -4.06 -7.05
N LYS A 10 -4.13 -3.29 -7.83
CA LYS A 10 -2.71 -3.58 -8.10
C LYS A 10 -1.83 -3.54 -6.85
N GLN A 11 -2.09 -2.62 -5.92
CA GLN A 11 -1.36 -2.57 -4.65
C GLN A 11 -1.67 -3.80 -3.78
N LEU A 12 -2.93 -4.24 -3.74
CA LEU A 12 -3.33 -5.46 -3.03
C LEU A 12 -2.73 -6.70 -3.68
N ASP A 13 -2.65 -6.75 -5.02
CA ASP A 13 -1.96 -7.82 -5.75
C ASP A 13 -0.46 -7.85 -5.42
N ALA A 14 0.19 -6.68 -5.36
CA ALA A 14 1.62 -6.58 -5.04
C ALA A 14 1.90 -7.07 -3.61
N LEU A 15 1.02 -6.72 -2.65
CA LEU A 15 1.11 -7.21 -1.28
C LEU A 15 0.88 -8.73 -1.22
N GLN A 16 -0.11 -9.23 -1.98
CA GLN A 16 -0.37 -10.66 -2.09
C GLN A 16 0.81 -11.42 -2.69
N ALA A 17 1.44 -10.87 -3.73
CA ALA A 17 2.61 -11.48 -4.40
C ALA A 17 3.78 -11.60 -3.42
N MET A 18 4.05 -10.54 -2.65
CA MET A 18 5.09 -10.57 -1.62
C MET A 18 4.80 -11.60 -0.51
N LEU A 19 3.55 -11.71 -0.05
CA LEU A 19 3.16 -12.74 0.93
C LEU A 19 3.20 -14.18 0.40
N LYS A 20 3.23 -14.36 -0.92
CA LYS A 20 3.39 -15.66 -1.60
C LYS A 20 4.86 -16.03 -1.81
N GLU A 21 5.81 -15.13 -1.60
CA GLU A 21 7.24 -15.46 -1.69
C GLU A 21 7.58 -16.57 -0.67
N PRO A 22 8.26 -17.65 -1.06
CA PRO A 22 8.39 -18.86 -0.23
C PRO A 22 8.93 -18.58 1.18
N ALA A 23 9.95 -17.72 1.30
CA ALA A 23 10.53 -17.35 2.58
C ALA A 23 9.53 -16.63 3.51
N ILE A 24 8.63 -15.82 2.95
CA ILE A 24 7.61 -15.07 3.69
C ILE A 24 6.41 -15.97 3.98
N ALA A 25 5.99 -16.78 3.01
CA ALA A 25 4.90 -17.73 3.15
C ALA A 25 5.19 -18.77 4.25
N ASP A 26 6.41 -19.30 4.30
CA ASP A 26 6.83 -20.24 5.34
C ASP A 26 6.86 -19.58 6.72
N ALA A 27 7.39 -18.35 6.83
CA ALA A 27 7.42 -17.60 8.08
C ALA A 27 6.03 -17.18 8.58
N ALA A 28 5.09 -16.92 7.66
CA ALA A 28 3.74 -16.47 7.97
C ALA A 28 2.72 -17.60 8.09
N LYS A 29 3.10 -18.85 7.78
CA LYS A 29 2.19 -20.01 7.70
C LYS A 29 1.33 -20.17 8.95
N ASP A 30 1.96 -20.17 10.12
CA ASP A 30 1.29 -20.35 11.41
C ASP A 30 0.78 -19.03 12.01
N ARG A 31 1.04 -17.90 11.36
CA ARG A 31 0.64 -16.54 11.77
C ARG A 31 -0.59 -16.03 11.02
N GLY A 32 -1.28 -16.89 10.26
CA GLY A 32 -2.45 -16.52 9.47
C GLY A 32 -2.14 -16.01 8.06
N GLY A 33 -0.88 -16.13 7.59
CA GLY A 33 -0.48 -15.76 6.22
C GLY A 33 -1.36 -16.35 5.12
N PRO A 34 -1.73 -17.64 5.16
CA PRO A 34 -2.62 -18.23 4.15
C PRO A 34 -3.99 -17.54 4.08
N LYS A 35 -4.58 -17.19 5.23
CA LYS A 35 -5.86 -16.48 5.29
C LYS A 35 -5.74 -15.07 4.71
N VAL A 36 -4.69 -14.33 5.08
CA VAL A 36 -4.44 -12.98 4.58
C VAL A 36 -4.27 -12.98 3.06
N VAL A 37 -3.57 -13.97 2.49
CA VAL A 37 -3.42 -14.11 1.03
C VAL A 37 -4.77 -14.33 0.33
N THR A 38 -5.67 -15.10 0.93
CA THR A 38 -7.04 -15.30 0.43
C THR A 38 -7.87 -14.04 0.54
N ASP A 39 -7.83 -13.36 1.69
CA ASP A 39 -8.59 -12.14 1.94
C ASP A 39 -8.16 -11.01 0.98
N LEU A 40 -6.85 -10.82 0.77
CA LEU A 40 -6.31 -9.84 -0.18
C LEU A 40 -6.78 -10.10 -1.62
N ALA A 41 -6.86 -11.38 -2.02
CA ALA A 41 -7.39 -11.74 -3.34
C ALA A 41 -8.85 -11.34 -3.50
N ALA A 42 -9.66 -11.62 -2.46
CA ALA A 42 -11.07 -11.30 -2.44
C ALA A 42 -11.31 -9.78 -2.50
N TYR A 43 -10.53 -9.00 -1.76
CA TYR A 43 -10.64 -7.54 -1.78
C TYR A 43 -10.18 -6.92 -3.10
N ALA A 44 -9.07 -7.39 -3.69
CA ALA A 44 -8.62 -6.94 -5.00
C ALA A 44 -9.70 -7.22 -6.07
N GLN A 45 -10.34 -8.40 -6.01
CA GLN A 45 -11.43 -8.74 -6.91
C GLN A 45 -12.67 -7.86 -6.69
N ALA A 46 -13.06 -7.62 -5.44
CA ALA A 46 -14.18 -6.74 -5.11
C ALA A 46 -13.97 -5.31 -5.63
N LEU A 47 -12.74 -4.79 -5.57
CA LEU A 47 -12.41 -3.46 -6.12
C LEU A 47 -12.57 -3.41 -7.64
N ARG A 48 -12.10 -4.44 -8.36
CA ARG A 48 -12.26 -4.52 -9.82
C ARG A 48 -13.71 -4.64 -10.22
N ASP A 49 -14.51 -5.39 -9.47
CA ASP A 49 -15.94 -5.55 -9.76
C ASP A 49 -16.73 -4.27 -9.42
N ALA A 50 -16.37 -3.57 -8.35
CA ALA A 50 -16.89 -2.24 -8.06
C ALA A 50 -16.52 -1.21 -9.14
N ALA A 51 -15.30 -1.26 -9.67
CA ALA A 51 -14.87 -0.38 -10.76
C ALA A 51 -15.69 -0.62 -12.04
N LYS A 52 -16.00 -1.88 -12.37
CA LYS A 52 -16.86 -2.25 -13.50
C LYS A 52 -18.32 -1.81 -13.30
N ALA A 53 -18.84 -1.92 -12.07
CA ALA A 53 -20.21 -1.53 -11.74
C ALA A 53 -20.43 -0.01 -11.79
N LYS A 54 -19.38 0.81 -11.57
CA LYS A 54 -19.43 2.28 -11.56
C LYS A 54 -19.38 2.95 -12.96
N ALA A 55 -19.77 2.26 -14.02
CA ALA A 55 -19.83 2.84 -15.37
C ALA A 55 -20.97 3.87 -15.58
N GLU A 56 -21.80 4.14 -14.57
CA GLU A 56 -22.88 5.14 -14.59
C GLU A 56 -22.55 6.42 -13.78
N PRO A 57 -23.25 7.56 -14.01
CA PRO A 57 -22.81 8.88 -13.53
C PRO A 57 -22.80 9.01 -12.00
N ARG A 58 -21.70 9.55 -11.47
CA ARG A 58 -21.38 9.72 -10.05
C ARG A 58 -22.05 10.93 -9.38
N GLY A 59 -22.32 10.85 -8.07
CA GLY A 59 -22.53 12.08 -7.28
C GLY A 59 -23.33 11.98 -5.96
N THR A 60 -23.33 10.89 -5.20
CA THR A 60 -24.08 10.85 -3.91
C THR A 60 -23.18 10.76 -2.66
N PRO A 61 -23.55 11.40 -1.53
CA PRO A 61 -22.78 11.39 -0.28
C PRO A 61 -22.36 10.01 0.23
N VAL A 62 -23.21 9.00 -0.01
CA VAL A 62 -22.97 7.58 0.32
C VAL A 62 -21.71 7.04 -0.37
N GLU A 63 -21.37 7.54 -1.55
CA GLU A 63 -20.18 7.13 -2.27
C GLU A 63 -18.89 7.69 -1.65
N THR A 64 -18.96 8.89 -1.07
CA THR A 64 -17.83 9.47 -0.33
C THR A 64 -17.58 8.70 0.96
N GLU A 65 -18.65 8.36 1.70
CA GLU A 65 -18.55 7.52 2.90
C GLU A 65 -17.95 6.14 2.59
N THR A 66 -18.29 5.57 1.42
CA THR A 66 -17.71 4.30 0.98
C THR A 66 -16.21 4.42 0.71
N LEU A 67 -15.76 5.53 0.11
CA LEU A 67 -14.33 5.78 -0.13
C LEU A 67 -13.57 5.99 1.19
N ASP A 68 -14.13 6.75 2.13
CA ASP A 68 -13.53 6.94 3.45
C ASP A 68 -13.38 5.60 4.21
N LEU A 69 -14.34 4.70 4.05
CA LEU A 69 -14.31 3.37 4.65
C LEU A 69 -13.23 2.49 4.01
N ILE A 70 -13.06 2.57 2.69
CA ILE A 70 -11.98 1.89 1.97
C ILE A 70 -10.62 2.42 2.44
N ASP A 71 -10.46 3.74 2.55
CA ASP A 71 -9.23 4.37 3.05
C ASP A 71 -8.89 3.90 4.48
N GLY A 72 -9.90 3.82 5.35
CA GLY A 72 -9.75 3.28 6.70
C GLY A 72 -9.28 1.82 6.72
N ILE A 73 -9.82 0.97 5.84
CA ILE A 73 -9.42 -0.44 5.71
C ILE A 73 -7.96 -0.54 5.25
N ILE A 74 -7.55 0.25 4.25
CA ILE A 74 -6.18 0.25 3.73
C ILE A 74 -5.19 0.61 4.83
N VAL A 75 -5.44 1.72 5.54
CA VAL A 75 -4.57 2.17 6.63
C VAL A 75 -4.44 1.10 7.71
N SER A 76 -5.55 0.43 8.05
CA SER A 76 -5.56 -0.65 9.05
C SER A 76 -4.75 -1.87 8.59
N LEU A 77 -4.93 -2.31 7.35
CA LEU A 77 -4.19 -3.45 6.78
C LEU A 77 -2.68 -3.17 6.73
N VAL A 78 -2.29 -1.98 6.27
CA VAL A 78 -0.89 -1.58 6.20
C VAL A 78 -0.26 -1.52 7.59
N ARG A 79 -1.00 -1.03 8.59
CA ARG A 79 -0.53 -1.00 9.98
C ARG A 79 -0.31 -2.39 10.56
N MET A 80 -1.26 -3.31 10.33
CA MET A 80 -1.11 -4.71 10.77
C MET A 80 0.07 -5.40 10.08
N ALA A 81 0.28 -5.16 8.79
CA ALA A 81 1.42 -5.70 8.06
C ALA A 81 2.75 -5.22 8.66
N ARG A 82 2.84 -3.93 9.02
CA ARG A 82 4.02 -3.38 9.69
C ARG A 82 4.25 -3.99 11.07
N GLU A 83 3.20 -4.10 11.90
CA GLU A 83 3.31 -4.70 13.22
C GLU A 83 3.77 -6.18 13.15
N ALA A 84 3.25 -6.94 12.18
CA ALA A 84 3.68 -8.30 11.92
C ALA A 84 5.15 -8.39 11.49
N ALA A 85 5.61 -7.47 10.63
CA ALA A 85 7.00 -7.39 10.20
C ALA A 85 7.95 -7.00 11.35
N GLU A 86 7.56 -6.06 12.22
CA GLU A 86 8.31 -5.70 13.42
C GLU A 86 8.41 -6.88 14.40
N ALA A 87 7.33 -7.64 14.58
CA ALA A 87 7.34 -8.85 15.40
C ALA A 87 8.25 -9.93 14.81
N ALA A 88 8.16 -10.17 13.50
CA ALA A 88 9.03 -11.12 12.80
C ALA A 88 10.51 -10.72 12.90
N ALA A 89 10.84 -9.46 12.67
CA ALA A 89 12.21 -8.94 12.77
C ALA A 89 12.83 -9.12 14.16
N ARG A 90 12.03 -8.95 15.23
CA ARG A 90 12.49 -9.18 16.61
C ARG A 90 12.78 -10.66 16.87
N GLU A 91 11.95 -11.55 16.35
CA GLU A 91 12.05 -12.99 16.58
C GLU A 91 13.16 -13.63 15.75
N SER A 92 13.35 -13.20 14.50
CA SER A 92 14.42 -13.67 13.63
C SER A 92 15.77 -12.96 13.85
N SER A 93 15.81 -11.89 14.67
CA SER A 93 16.96 -10.99 14.79
C SER A 93 17.40 -10.37 13.46
N GLU A 94 16.49 -10.28 12.48
CA GLU A 94 16.73 -9.68 11.17
C GLU A 94 15.98 -8.34 11.03
N PRO A 95 16.61 -7.20 11.38
CA PRO A 95 15.95 -5.90 11.32
C PRO A 95 15.55 -5.49 9.89
N ALA A 96 16.16 -6.09 8.86
CA ALA A 96 15.82 -5.83 7.46
C ALA A 96 14.35 -6.15 7.12
N MET A 97 13.75 -7.12 7.81
CA MET A 97 12.33 -7.46 7.67
C MET A 97 11.41 -6.29 8.06
N ALA A 98 11.70 -5.60 9.16
CA ALA A 98 10.93 -4.43 9.57
C ALA A 98 11.16 -3.25 8.61
N THR A 99 12.41 -3.04 8.17
CA THR A 99 12.77 -1.98 7.22
C THR A 99 12.05 -2.12 5.88
N ALA A 100 11.84 -3.35 5.39
CA ALA A 100 11.11 -3.58 4.15
C ALA A 100 9.63 -3.14 4.21
N PHE A 101 9.04 -3.09 5.42
CA PHE A 101 7.68 -2.64 5.67
C PHE A 101 7.61 -1.19 6.17
N GLU A 102 8.75 -0.49 6.27
CA GLU A 102 8.74 0.96 6.48
C GLU A 102 8.22 1.65 5.22
N LEU A 103 7.11 2.37 5.37
CA LEU A 103 6.52 3.19 4.31
C LEU A 103 7.34 4.46 4.01
N SER A 104 8.64 4.48 4.32
CA SER A 104 9.54 5.62 4.15
C SER A 104 9.61 6.09 2.68
N ALA A 105 9.41 5.17 1.73
CA ALA A 105 9.32 5.48 0.30
C ALA A 105 8.10 6.34 -0.09
N LEU A 106 7.00 6.30 0.68
CA LEU A 106 5.83 7.17 0.48
C LEU A 106 6.10 8.61 0.96
N TYR A 107 6.99 8.76 1.93
CA TYR A 107 7.40 10.06 2.47
C TYR A 107 8.68 10.56 1.77
N LYS A 108 8.62 10.84 0.46
CA LYS A 108 9.68 11.64 -0.17
C LYS A 108 9.79 12.97 0.58
N ARG A 109 10.92 13.22 1.23
CA ARG A 109 11.23 14.53 1.85
C ARG A 109 10.97 15.62 0.81
N ARG A 110 9.95 16.43 1.03
CA ARG A 110 9.67 17.61 0.22
C ARG A 110 10.95 18.47 0.24
N PRO A 111 11.58 18.78 -0.91
CA PRO A 111 12.77 19.61 -0.91
C PRO A 111 12.43 20.95 -0.23
N LYS A 112 13.28 21.35 0.72
CA LYS A 112 13.14 22.62 1.44
C LYS A 112 13.16 23.72 0.38
N LYS A 113 12.19 24.63 0.41
CA LYS A 113 11.98 25.75 -0.54
C LYS A 113 13.08 26.82 -0.45
N GLY A 114 14.35 26.41 -0.57
CA GLY A 114 15.53 27.26 -0.42
C GLY A 114 16.71 26.89 -1.33
N GLU A 115 16.75 25.69 -1.91
CA GLU A 115 17.86 25.28 -2.80
C GLU A 115 17.58 25.49 -4.30
N ALA A 116 16.34 25.80 -4.71
CA ALA A 116 15.99 26.00 -6.11
C ALA A 116 16.38 27.38 -6.70
N LEU A 117 16.99 28.27 -5.90
CA LEU A 117 17.36 29.65 -6.32
C LEU A 117 18.87 29.92 -6.33
N ALA A 118 19.71 28.90 -6.14
CA ALA A 118 21.18 29.06 -6.13
C ALA A 118 21.88 28.54 -7.42
N GLY A 119 21.16 28.43 -8.53
CA GLY A 119 21.68 27.91 -9.82
C GLY A 119 21.69 28.91 -10.98
N GLY A 120 21.53 30.22 -10.71
CA GLY A 120 21.48 31.27 -11.74
C GLY A 120 22.68 32.19 -11.70
N GLY A 121 23.85 31.74 -12.15
CA GLY A 121 25.04 32.55 -12.39
C GLY A 121 25.62 32.19 -13.75
N GLY A 122 25.53 33.10 -14.72
CA GLY A 122 25.65 32.80 -16.14
C GLY A 122 27.04 32.89 -16.76
N THR A 123 27.04 32.79 -18.09
CA THR A 123 28.12 33.19 -18.99
C THR A 123 27.55 33.56 -20.37
N GLY A 124 27.95 34.71 -20.90
CA GLY A 124 28.12 34.89 -22.36
C GLY A 124 27.45 36.13 -22.95
N GLY A 125 28.26 37.16 -23.25
CA GLY A 125 27.92 38.28 -24.13
C GLY A 125 28.40 39.62 -23.61
#